data_AF-A0A1D2NBF0-F1
#
_entry.id   AF-A0A1D2NBF0-F1
#
_cell.length_a   1.000
_cell.length_b   1.000
_cell.length_c   1.000
_cell.angle_alpha   90.00
_cell.angle_beta   90.00
_cell.angle_gamma   90.00
#
_symmetry.space_group_name_H-M   'P 1'
#
loop_
_entity.id
_entity.type
_entity.pdbx_description
1 polymer ?
#
loop_
_entity_poly.entity_id
_entity_poly.type
_entity_poly.pdbx_seq_one_letter_code
_entity_poly.pdbx_strand_id
1 'polypeptide(L)'
;MKFLSCILCLFLGVAVFDTVLGVKQYITLYEDASQQGANLTLDRHYANLSEHKEFLAEVSSFCAVGWIAFYTNVDYNLEGGVAFMVDNGDAQPKCQNRIFSNYNSMRYLGNHDTDLPGVSLYSKTSYHGDEVFVNENGALSTNLTFPIYSLAITGWGNYTFYEGGNQTGPSWCLLSSQKVHLVAELDISQSIIGSVSMGCNSTTVMRL
;
A
#
# COMPACT_ATOMS: atom_id res chain seq x y z
N MET A 1 -67.50 6.60 4.16
CA MET A 1 -66.20 6.62 4.88
C MET A 1 -65.45 5.32 4.66
N LYS A 2 -64.55 5.24 3.66
CA LYS A 2 -63.41 4.29 3.59
C LYS A 2 -62.34 4.90 2.66
N PHE A 3 -61.92 6.11 3.00
CA PHE A 3 -60.61 6.67 2.62
C PHE A 3 -59.66 6.35 3.77
N LEU A 4 -58.39 6.02 3.47
CA LEU A 4 -57.30 5.56 4.36
C LEU A 4 -57.10 4.03 4.44
N SER A 5 -56.39 3.45 3.47
CA SER A 5 -55.45 2.33 3.69
C SER A 5 -54.76 1.92 2.39
N CYS A 6 -54.01 2.83 1.76
CA CYS A 6 -53.11 2.45 0.65
C CYS A 6 -51.97 3.46 0.42
N ILE A 7 -51.57 4.21 1.45
CA ILE A 7 -50.43 5.17 1.38
C ILE A 7 -49.40 4.82 2.48
N LEU A 8 -49.34 3.54 2.89
CA LEU A 8 -48.39 3.06 3.90
C LEU A 8 -47.60 1.83 3.41
N CYS A 9 -47.39 1.73 2.09
CA CYS A 9 -46.42 0.81 1.48
C CYS A 9 -45.34 1.56 0.69
N LEU A 10 -45.22 2.86 0.93
CA LEU A 10 -44.03 3.65 0.60
C LEU A 10 -43.12 3.68 1.83
N PHE A 11 -42.89 2.50 2.42
CA PHE A 11 -41.78 2.32 3.34
C PHE A 11 -40.51 2.53 2.53
N LEU A 12 -40.00 3.75 2.63
CA LEU A 12 -38.58 4.11 2.75
C LEU A 12 -37.67 2.87 2.81
N GLY A 13 -37.41 2.27 1.65
CA GLY A 13 -36.20 1.51 1.41
C GLY A 13 -35.10 2.48 1.04
N VAL A 14 -34.75 3.39 1.97
CA VAL A 14 -33.47 4.10 1.86
C VAL A 14 -32.43 3.06 2.22
N ALA A 15 -32.02 2.27 1.22
CA ALA A 15 -30.79 1.53 1.30
C ALA A 15 -29.71 2.60 1.53
N VAL A 16 -29.21 2.66 2.75
CA VAL A 16 -27.97 3.37 3.06
C VAL A 16 -26.92 2.58 2.30
N PHE A 17 -26.66 2.97 1.06
CA PHE A 17 -25.43 2.61 0.38
C PHE A 17 -24.34 3.30 1.19
N ASP A 18 -23.82 2.62 2.20
CA ASP A 18 -22.47 2.88 2.68
C ASP A 18 -21.56 2.60 1.50
N THR A 19 -21.36 3.62 0.66
CA THR A 19 -20.26 3.61 -0.29
C THR A 19 -19.02 3.65 0.57
N VAL A 20 -18.43 2.48 0.82
CA VAL A 20 -17.09 2.36 1.36
C VAL A 20 -16.18 3.08 0.35
N LEU A 21 -15.90 4.36 0.63
CA LEU A 21 -14.98 5.15 -0.17
C LEU A 21 -13.59 4.72 0.26
N GLY A 22 -12.98 3.86 -0.55
CA GLY A 22 -11.61 3.43 -0.35
C GLY A 22 -10.65 4.62 -0.23
N VAL A 23 -9.64 4.47 0.64
CA VAL A 23 -8.59 5.48 0.85
C VAL A 23 -7.48 5.23 -0.17
N LYS A 24 -7.56 5.93 -1.30
CA LYS A 24 -6.55 5.82 -2.36
C LYS A 24 -5.24 6.49 -1.96
N GLN A 25 -4.12 5.83 -2.27
CA GLN A 25 -2.79 6.40 -2.11
C GLN A 25 -2.50 7.42 -3.20
N TYR A 26 -1.96 8.59 -2.83
CA TYR A 26 -1.53 9.60 -3.79
C TYR A 26 -0.56 10.59 -3.13
N ILE A 27 0.15 11.35 -3.96
CA ILE A 27 0.93 12.50 -3.53
C ILE A 27 0.69 13.66 -4.48
N THR A 28 0.33 14.81 -3.91
CA THR A 28 0.29 16.09 -4.62
C THR A 28 1.54 16.87 -4.26
N LEU A 29 2.31 17.23 -5.28
CA LEU A 29 3.53 18.01 -5.22
C LEU A 29 3.21 19.45 -5.61
N TYR A 30 3.84 20.41 -4.94
CA TYR A 30 3.60 21.84 -5.10
C TYR A 30 4.92 22.56 -5.35
N GLU A 31 4.93 23.47 -6.32
CA GLU A 31 6.11 24.31 -6.64
C GLU A 31 6.54 25.13 -5.41
N ASP A 32 5.60 25.75 -4.72
CA ASP A 32 5.91 26.61 -3.58
C ASP A 32 5.81 25.87 -2.24
N ALA A 33 6.45 26.46 -1.22
CA ALA A 33 6.29 26.02 0.16
C ALA A 33 4.84 26.20 0.66
N SER A 34 4.47 25.43 1.67
CA SER A 34 3.15 25.48 2.32
C SER A 34 1.99 25.19 1.36
N GLN A 35 2.20 24.26 0.41
CA GLN A 35 1.20 23.73 -0.50
C GLN A 35 0.59 24.79 -1.43
N GLN A 36 1.44 25.67 -1.98
CA GLN A 36 1.04 26.77 -2.86
C GLN A 36 1.62 26.60 -4.28
N GLY A 37 1.21 27.47 -5.21
CA GLY A 37 1.72 27.47 -6.58
C GLY A 37 1.06 26.40 -7.47
N ALA A 38 1.68 26.12 -8.62
CA ALA A 38 1.22 25.02 -9.47
C ALA A 38 1.48 23.68 -8.78
N ASN A 39 0.70 22.67 -9.16
CA ASN A 39 0.75 21.36 -8.53
C ASN A 39 0.66 20.20 -9.52
N LEU A 40 1.19 19.06 -9.10
CA LEU A 40 1.16 17.79 -9.82
C LEU A 40 0.76 16.68 -8.84
N THR A 41 -0.32 15.96 -9.15
CA THR A 41 -0.71 14.76 -8.40
C THR A 41 -0.19 13.50 -9.09
N LEU A 42 0.53 12.68 -8.34
CA LEU A 42 0.92 11.33 -8.70
C LEU A 42 0.03 10.36 -7.93
N ASP A 43 -0.79 9.59 -8.65
CA ASP A 43 -1.84 8.69 -8.14
C ASP A 43 -1.69 7.24 -8.65
N ARG A 44 -0.53 6.89 -9.20
CA ARG A 44 -0.19 5.53 -9.68
C ARG A 44 1.30 5.26 -9.49
N HIS A 45 1.73 4.04 -9.80
CA HIS A 45 3.16 3.73 -9.87
C HIS A 45 3.78 4.40 -11.09
N TYR A 46 4.97 4.97 -10.92
CA TYR A 46 5.76 5.58 -11.97
C TYR A 46 7.12 4.89 -12.03
N ALA A 47 7.28 3.93 -12.93
CA ALA A 47 8.57 3.29 -13.18
C ALA A 47 9.59 4.29 -13.74
N ASN A 48 9.11 5.38 -14.36
CA ASN A 48 9.95 6.46 -14.85
C ASN A 48 9.22 7.79 -14.69
N LEU A 49 9.85 8.74 -14.01
CA LEU A 49 9.35 10.10 -13.77
C LEU A 49 9.94 11.13 -14.75
N SER A 50 10.61 10.70 -15.83
CA SER A 50 11.25 11.57 -16.82
C SER A 50 10.33 12.65 -17.37
N GLU A 51 9.06 12.32 -17.65
CA GLU A 51 8.05 13.25 -18.14
C GLU A 51 7.70 14.37 -17.15
N HIS A 52 8.04 14.20 -15.87
CA HIS A 52 7.73 15.15 -14.80
C HIS A 52 8.98 15.85 -14.27
N LYS A 53 10.16 15.62 -14.85
CA LYS A 53 11.44 16.08 -14.30
C LYS A 53 11.55 17.59 -14.14
N GLU A 54 11.05 18.34 -15.12
CA GLU A 54 11.06 19.80 -15.08
C GLU A 54 10.23 20.30 -13.89
N PHE A 55 9.02 19.77 -13.70
CA PHE A 55 8.18 20.12 -12.55
C PHE A 55 8.82 19.70 -11.22
N LEU A 56 9.34 18.47 -11.13
CA LEU A 56 9.96 17.95 -9.90
C LEU A 56 11.13 18.80 -9.41
N ALA A 57 11.89 19.43 -10.31
CA ALA A 57 13.00 20.31 -9.95
C ALA A 57 12.55 21.56 -9.17
N GLU A 58 11.31 22.00 -9.37
CA GLU A 58 10.76 23.21 -8.76
C GLU A 58 9.93 22.92 -7.49
N VAL A 59 9.67 21.65 -7.17
CA VAL A 59 8.80 21.28 -6.03
C VAL A 59 9.46 21.62 -4.69
N SER A 60 8.71 22.37 -3.86
CA SER A 60 9.12 22.79 -2.51
C SER A 60 8.21 22.29 -1.39
N SER A 61 7.05 21.71 -1.70
CA SER A 61 6.21 21.06 -0.70
C SER A 61 5.32 19.96 -1.28
N PHE A 62 4.77 19.11 -0.41
CA PHE A 62 3.85 18.05 -0.82
C PHE A 62 2.73 17.84 0.20
N CYS A 63 1.66 17.18 -0.22
CA CYS A 63 0.69 16.48 0.61
C CYS A 63 0.52 15.06 0.09
N ALA A 64 0.50 14.07 0.96
CA ALA A 64 0.40 12.68 0.55
C ALA A 64 -0.51 11.86 1.47
N VAL A 65 -1.16 10.86 0.88
CA VAL A 65 -1.92 9.80 1.54
C VAL A 65 -1.30 8.46 1.15
N GLY A 66 -1.06 7.60 2.14
CA GLY A 66 -0.47 6.29 1.95
C GLY A 66 1.04 6.22 2.16
N TRP A 67 1.59 5.14 1.64
CA TRP A 67 2.97 4.71 1.79
C TRP A 67 3.66 4.72 0.44
N ILE A 68 4.54 5.71 0.25
CA ILE A 68 5.07 6.05 -1.07
C ILE A 68 6.58 6.00 -1.02
N ALA A 69 7.17 5.15 -1.85
CA ALA A 69 8.62 5.04 -1.98
C ALA A 69 9.10 5.72 -3.27
N PHE A 70 10.09 6.60 -3.13
CA PHE A 70 10.79 7.26 -4.23
C PHE A 70 12.21 6.70 -4.36
N TYR A 71 12.65 6.55 -5.60
CA TYR A 71 13.94 5.96 -5.95
C TYR A 71 14.75 6.91 -6.83
N THR A 72 16.08 6.86 -6.70
CA THR A 72 17.01 7.64 -7.51
C THR A 72 17.24 7.06 -8.90
N ASN A 73 16.79 5.85 -9.20
CA ASN A 73 16.83 5.29 -10.56
C ASN A 73 15.42 5.00 -11.09
N VAL A 74 15.33 4.68 -12.38
CA VAL A 74 14.12 4.16 -13.02
C VAL A 74 13.83 2.72 -12.58
N ASP A 75 12.62 2.24 -12.85
CA ASP A 75 12.13 0.88 -12.61
C ASP A 75 12.26 0.42 -11.15
N TYR A 76 12.20 1.37 -10.21
CA TYR A 76 12.39 1.12 -8.78
C TYR A 76 13.74 0.46 -8.47
N ASN A 77 14.71 0.57 -9.39
CA ASN A 77 15.99 -0.11 -9.28
C ASN A 77 16.91 0.65 -8.33
N LEU A 78 17.73 -0.10 -7.60
CA LEU A 78 18.61 0.45 -6.58
C LEU A 78 19.98 -0.19 -6.60
N GLU A 79 20.96 0.61 -7.01
CA GLU A 79 22.23 0.69 -6.31
C GLU A 79 22.06 1.72 -5.16
N GLY A 80 21.43 1.35 -4.02
CA GLY A 80 21.45 2.23 -2.82
C GLY A 80 20.25 2.33 -1.86
N GLY A 81 19.14 1.60 -2.03
CA GLY A 81 17.99 1.69 -1.10
C GLY A 81 17.00 2.83 -1.40
N VAL A 82 15.82 2.83 -0.76
CA VAL A 82 14.78 3.85 -0.96
C VAL A 82 15.34 5.24 -0.64
N ALA A 83 15.24 6.17 -1.59
CA ALA A 83 15.80 7.51 -1.44
C ALA A 83 14.93 8.40 -0.56
N PHE A 84 13.61 8.21 -0.64
CA PHE A 84 12.65 8.87 0.21
C PHE A 84 11.39 8.03 0.36
N MET A 85 10.89 7.95 1.59
CA MET A 85 9.63 7.29 1.91
C MET A 85 8.68 8.27 2.58
N VAL A 86 7.47 8.37 2.06
CA VAL A 86 6.34 8.95 2.76
C VAL A 86 5.68 7.86 3.58
N ASP A 87 5.57 8.12 4.88
CA ASP A 87 4.79 7.34 5.83
C ASP A 87 3.58 8.18 6.25
N ASN A 88 2.43 7.84 5.67
CA ASN A 88 1.14 8.34 6.10
C ASN A 88 0.06 7.25 5.97
N GLY A 89 -0.13 6.49 7.05
CA GLY A 89 -1.25 5.55 7.16
C GLY A 89 -2.62 6.22 7.34
N ASP A 90 -2.71 7.52 7.58
CA ASP A 90 -4.01 8.14 7.79
C ASP A 90 -4.73 8.44 6.47
N ALA A 91 -6.06 8.39 6.50
CA ALA A 91 -6.90 8.85 5.39
C ALA A 91 -6.77 10.35 5.11
N GLN A 92 -6.24 11.11 6.07
CA GLN A 92 -6.00 12.54 5.93
C GLN A 92 -4.61 12.80 5.33
N PRO A 93 -4.49 13.70 4.33
CA PRO A 93 -3.19 14.00 3.75
C PRO A 93 -2.22 14.59 4.77
N LYS A 94 -1.01 14.05 4.79
CA LYS A 94 0.11 14.61 5.55
C LYS A 94 0.89 15.54 4.65
N CYS A 95 1.00 16.80 5.05
CA CYS A 95 1.63 17.85 4.26
C CYS A 95 2.94 18.32 4.88
N GLN A 96 3.96 18.53 4.07
CA GLN A 96 5.30 18.95 4.51
C GLN A 96 5.99 19.81 3.46
N ASN A 97 6.84 20.74 3.92
CA ASN A 97 7.78 21.45 3.06
C ASN A 97 9.01 20.57 2.83
N ARG A 98 9.31 20.28 1.57
CA ARG A 98 10.42 19.41 1.18
C ARG A 98 10.77 19.67 -0.29
N ILE A 99 12.06 19.81 -0.55
CA ILE A 99 12.60 19.88 -1.91
C ILE A 99 12.62 18.48 -2.53
N PHE A 100 12.08 18.36 -3.75
CA PHE A 100 11.91 17.08 -4.45
C PHE A 100 12.95 16.89 -5.56
N SER A 101 14.23 16.90 -5.22
CA SER A 101 15.29 16.69 -6.22
C SER A 101 15.68 15.21 -6.38
N ASN A 102 16.05 14.84 -7.61
CA ASN A 102 16.76 13.59 -7.95
C ASN A 102 15.97 12.25 -7.84
N TYR A 103 14.64 12.26 -7.79
CA TYR A 103 13.85 11.03 -7.87
C TYR A 103 13.49 10.68 -9.32
N ASN A 104 13.72 9.43 -9.73
CA ASN A 104 13.51 8.92 -11.09
C ASN A 104 12.37 7.91 -11.21
N SER A 105 11.94 7.30 -10.10
CA SER A 105 10.75 6.46 -10.06
C SER A 105 10.07 6.53 -8.69
N MET A 106 8.80 6.13 -8.64
CA MET A 106 7.96 6.13 -7.45
C MET A 106 6.99 4.96 -7.48
N ARG A 107 6.77 4.28 -6.35
CA ARG A 107 5.71 3.29 -6.20
C ARG A 107 4.96 3.48 -4.88
N TYR A 108 3.73 2.98 -4.86
CA TYR A 108 3.02 2.75 -3.61
C TYR A 108 3.42 1.40 -3.05
N LEU A 109 3.37 1.31 -1.74
CA LEU A 109 3.63 0.07 -1.03
C LEU A 109 2.27 -0.54 -0.64
N GLY A 110 2.09 -1.83 -0.92
CA GLY A 110 0.83 -2.51 -0.63
C GLY A 110 -0.27 -2.21 -1.64
N ASN A 111 -1.51 -2.34 -1.19
CA ASN A 111 -2.70 -2.05 -1.97
C ASN A 111 -2.84 -0.55 -2.21
N HIS A 112 -3.11 -0.14 -3.45
CA HIS A 112 -3.35 1.26 -3.79
C HIS A 112 -4.56 1.86 -3.03
N ASP A 113 -5.52 1.04 -2.64
CA ASP A 113 -6.55 1.38 -1.68
C ASP A 113 -6.15 0.89 -0.29
N THR A 114 -5.77 1.80 0.61
CA THR A 114 -5.24 1.44 1.93
C THR A 114 -6.28 0.90 2.89
N ASP A 115 -7.57 1.03 2.57
CA ASP A 115 -8.64 0.39 3.35
C ASP A 115 -8.78 -1.09 3.03
N LEU A 116 -8.32 -1.51 1.85
CA LEU A 116 -8.37 -2.90 1.42
C LEU A 116 -7.13 -3.69 1.90
N PRO A 117 -7.32 -4.83 2.57
CA PRO A 117 -6.24 -5.74 2.92
C PRO A 117 -5.39 -6.10 1.71
N GLY A 118 -4.07 -5.98 1.87
CA GLY A 118 -3.12 -6.60 0.96
C GLY A 118 -1.74 -6.72 1.56
N VAL A 119 -0.94 -7.61 0.97
CA VAL A 119 0.49 -7.71 1.22
C VAL A 119 1.25 -7.72 -0.09
N SER A 120 2.27 -6.85 -0.20
CA SER A 120 3.26 -6.84 -1.28
C SER A 120 4.53 -7.50 -0.78
N LEU A 121 5.08 -8.43 -1.56
CA LEU A 121 6.31 -9.17 -1.26
C LEU A 121 7.37 -8.79 -2.28
N TYR A 122 8.55 -8.41 -1.82
CA TYR A 122 9.61 -7.90 -2.68
C TYR A 122 10.83 -8.81 -2.67
N SER A 123 11.41 -9.01 -3.86
CA SER A 123 12.60 -9.85 -4.08
C SER A 123 13.90 -9.28 -3.52
N LYS A 124 13.87 -8.06 -2.98
CA LYS A 124 15.02 -7.38 -2.36
C LYS A 124 14.55 -6.56 -1.16
N THR A 125 15.50 -6.06 -0.36
CA THR A 125 15.23 -5.21 0.81
C THR A 125 14.59 -3.89 0.39
N SER A 126 14.14 -3.04 1.31
CA SER A 126 13.65 -1.69 1.02
C SER A 126 12.67 -1.60 -0.16
N TYR A 127 11.76 -2.57 -0.28
CA TYR A 127 10.64 -2.59 -1.21
C TYR A 127 11.00 -2.48 -2.70
N HIS A 128 12.12 -3.09 -3.12
CA HIS A 128 12.56 -3.05 -4.51
C HIS A 128 12.71 -4.43 -5.16
N GLY A 129 12.91 -4.43 -6.48
CA GLY A 129 12.93 -5.63 -7.31
C GLY A 129 11.54 -6.14 -7.68
N ASP A 130 11.48 -7.41 -8.09
CA ASP A 130 10.23 -8.11 -8.40
C ASP A 130 9.28 -8.04 -7.21
N GLU A 131 8.00 -7.78 -7.50
CA GLU A 131 6.93 -7.67 -6.53
C GLU A 131 5.87 -8.74 -6.81
N VAL A 132 5.37 -9.35 -5.75
CA VAL A 132 4.15 -10.15 -5.79
C VAL A 132 3.16 -9.56 -4.79
N PHE A 133 1.98 -9.19 -5.30
CA PHE A 133 0.89 -8.65 -4.50
C PHE A 133 -0.15 -9.73 -4.22
N VAL A 134 -0.56 -9.84 -2.96
CA VAL A 134 -1.60 -10.75 -2.47
C VAL A 134 -2.70 -9.89 -1.84
N ASN A 135 -3.89 -9.90 -2.42
CA ASN A 135 -5.05 -9.17 -1.89
C ASN A 135 -5.86 -10.02 -0.89
N GLU A 136 -6.89 -9.41 -0.31
CA GLU A 136 -7.81 -10.03 0.66
C GLU A 136 -8.47 -11.35 0.20
N ASN A 137 -8.70 -11.50 -1.11
CA ASN A 137 -9.34 -12.68 -1.70
C ASN A 137 -8.32 -13.66 -2.28
N GLY A 138 -7.04 -13.28 -2.25
CA GLY A 138 -5.93 -13.99 -2.85
C GLY A 138 -5.30 -14.92 -1.83
N ALA A 139 -5.32 -16.22 -2.13
CA ALA A 139 -4.31 -17.12 -1.61
C ALA A 139 -3.18 -17.18 -2.64
N LEU A 140 -1.96 -16.84 -2.24
CA LEU A 140 -0.81 -17.17 -3.07
C LEU A 140 -0.50 -18.65 -2.84
N SER A 141 -1.12 -19.53 -3.64
CA SER A 141 -0.98 -20.98 -3.47
C SER A 141 0.26 -21.55 -4.16
N THR A 142 0.85 -20.82 -5.11
CA THR A 142 2.00 -21.28 -5.90
C THR A 142 3.32 -20.74 -5.37
N ASN A 143 4.38 -21.55 -5.48
CA ASN A 143 5.75 -21.21 -5.09
C ASN A 143 6.16 -19.86 -5.68
N LEU A 144 6.55 -18.92 -4.81
CA LEU A 144 7.20 -17.69 -5.24
C LEU A 144 8.44 -18.05 -6.07
N THR A 145 8.64 -17.36 -7.19
CA THR A 145 9.78 -17.61 -8.09
C THR A 145 11.07 -16.96 -7.60
N PHE A 146 11.02 -16.23 -6.48
CA PHE A 146 12.15 -15.51 -5.92
C PHE A 146 12.07 -15.48 -4.38
N PRO A 147 13.23 -15.41 -3.70
CA PRO A 147 13.30 -15.16 -2.25
C PRO A 147 12.74 -13.78 -1.89
N ILE A 148 12.02 -13.68 -0.76
CA ILE A 148 11.47 -12.41 -0.28
C ILE A 148 12.42 -11.81 0.75
N TYR A 149 12.66 -10.50 0.65
CA TYR A 149 13.56 -9.76 1.54
C TYR A 149 12.89 -8.58 2.23
N SER A 150 11.79 -8.08 1.67
CA SER A 150 10.95 -7.09 2.35
C SER A 150 9.50 -7.30 1.96
N LEU A 151 8.59 -6.84 2.81
CA LEU A 151 7.15 -6.89 2.56
C LEU A 151 6.49 -5.60 3.03
N ALA A 152 5.37 -5.26 2.40
CA ALA A 152 4.53 -4.14 2.81
C ALA A 152 3.10 -4.62 2.97
N ILE A 153 2.47 -4.28 4.08
CA ILE A 153 1.06 -4.62 4.36
C ILE A 153 0.23 -3.36 4.36
N THR A 154 -0.96 -3.44 3.79
CA THR A 154 -1.96 -2.36 3.82
C THR A 154 -3.30 -2.92 4.28
N GLY A 155 -4.13 -2.03 4.84
CA GLY A 155 -5.44 -2.36 5.36
C GLY A 155 -5.40 -3.28 6.59
N TRP A 156 -6.56 -3.83 6.89
CA TRP A 156 -6.75 -4.76 8.01
C TRP A 156 -6.49 -6.18 7.56
N GLY A 157 -5.53 -6.86 8.16
CA GLY A 157 -5.33 -8.25 7.80
C GLY A 157 -4.28 -8.91 8.65
N ASN A 158 -4.59 -10.14 9.05
CA ASN A 158 -3.58 -11.05 9.53
C ASN A 158 -3.16 -11.93 8.35
N TYR A 159 -1.88 -12.29 8.28
CA TYR A 159 -1.36 -13.09 7.19
C TYR A 159 -0.50 -14.22 7.72
N THR A 160 -0.75 -15.44 7.25
CA THR A 160 0.11 -16.60 7.52
C THR A 160 1.02 -16.81 6.32
N PHE A 161 2.32 -16.82 6.61
CA PHE A 161 3.38 -17.10 5.64
C PHE A 161 3.85 -18.53 5.85
N TYR A 162 3.95 -19.28 4.77
CA TYR A 162 4.36 -20.68 4.76
C TYR A 162 5.65 -20.84 3.97
N GLU A 163 6.57 -21.66 4.46
CA GLU A 163 7.80 -21.97 3.72
C GLU A 163 7.55 -22.83 2.48
N GLY A 164 6.54 -23.72 2.54
CA GLY A 164 6.10 -24.53 1.40
C GLY A 164 5.03 -23.84 0.55
N GLY A 165 4.83 -24.35 -0.66
CA GLY A 165 3.68 -24.00 -1.49
C GLY A 165 2.37 -24.55 -0.93
N ASN A 166 1.22 -24.07 -1.44
CA ASN A 166 -0.12 -24.53 -1.08
C ASN A 166 -0.39 -24.58 0.44
N GLN A 167 0.11 -23.60 1.19
CA GLN A 167 -0.08 -23.47 2.65
C GLN A 167 0.46 -24.67 3.45
N THR A 168 1.63 -25.19 3.06
CA THR A 168 2.29 -26.33 3.70
C THR A 168 3.62 -25.96 4.35
N GLY A 169 4.07 -26.79 5.30
CA GLY A 169 5.37 -26.62 5.96
C GLY A 169 5.35 -25.68 7.17
N PRO A 170 6.54 -25.32 7.69
CA PRO A 170 6.67 -24.32 8.74
C PRO A 170 5.99 -23.02 8.33
N SER A 171 5.36 -22.37 9.29
CA SER A 171 4.64 -21.12 9.04
C SER A 171 4.73 -20.20 10.23
N TRP A 172 4.54 -18.93 9.97
CA TRP A 172 4.41 -17.90 10.98
C TRP A 172 3.29 -16.95 10.57
N CYS A 173 2.55 -16.46 11.57
CA CYS A 173 1.52 -15.49 11.34
C CYS A 173 1.98 -14.10 11.71
N LEU A 174 1.65 -13.14 10.86
CA LEU A 174 1.82 -11.73 11.09
C LEU A 174 0.48 -11.13 11.50
N LEU A 175 0.42 -10.59 12.71
CA LEU A 175 -0.75 -9.91 13.24
C LEU A 175 -0.65 -8.41 12.98
N SER A 176 -1.58 -7.85 12.20
CA SER A 176 -1.76 -6.41 12.09
C SER A 176 -2.86 -5.97 13.06
N SER A 177 -2.48 -5.20 14.10
CA SER A 177 -3.40 -4.79 15.16
C SER A 177 -4.14 -3.47 14.87
N GLN A 178 -3.81 -2.77 13.77
CA GLN A 178 -4.38 -1.46 13.45
C GLN A 178 -4.90 -1.35 12.01
N LYS A 179 -5.86 -0.44 11.84
CA LYS A 179 -6.55 -0.10 10.59
C LYS A 179 -5.60 0.27 9.47
N VAL A 180 -4.51 0.98 9.80
CA VAL A 180 -3.49 1.36 8.84
C VAL A 180 -2.11 1.40 9.49
N HIS A 181 -1.34 0.34 9.28
CA HIS A 181 0.11 0.42 9.33
C HIS A 181 0.65 -0.30 8.11
N LEU A 182 1.54 0.36 7.36
CA LEU A 182 2.61 -0.39 6.73
C LEU A 182 3.45 -0.89 7.86
N VAL A 183 3.36 -2.19 8.07
CA VAL A 183 4.22 -2.78 9.03
C VAL A 183 5.45 -3.37 8.38
N ALA A 184 6.56 -2.75 8.77
CA ALA A 184 7.91 -3.27 8.86
C ALA A 184 8.50 -3.80 7.56
N GLU A 185 9.62 -3.21 7.18
CA GLU A 185 10.70 -3.92 6.53
C GLU A 185 11.12 -5.06 7.47
N LEU A 186 10.39 -6.17 7.41
CA LEU A 186 10.83 -7.43 7.96
C LEU A 186 11.89 -7.92 6.99
N ASP A 187 13.16 -7.71 7.35
CA ASP A 187 14.26 -8.38 6.70
C ASP A 187 14.13 -9.88 7.01
N ILE A 188 13.38 -10.54 6.14
CA ILE A 188 13.18 -11.98 6.14
C ILE A 188 14.17 -12.65 5.18
N SER A 189 15.37 -12.08 4.99
CA SER A 189 16.44 -12.64 4.15
C SER A 189 16.77 -14.12 4.44
N GLN A 190 16.36 -14.64 5.60
CA GLN A 190 16.53 -16.04 5.99
C GLN A 190 15.29 -16.93 5.81
N SER A 191 14.13 -16.36 5.49
CA SER A 191 12.87 -17.10 5.35
C SER A 191 12.53 -17.29 3.87
N ILE A 192 12.48 -18.55 3.44
CA ILE A 192 11.87 -18.89 2.15
C ILE A 192 10.36 -18.81 2.35
N ILE A 193 9.67 -17.97 1.58
CA ILE A 193 8.20 -17.98 1.54
C ILE A 193 7.78 -18.75 0.29
N GLY A 194 7.03 -19.84 0.47
CA GLY A 194 6.46 -20.62 -0.61
C GLY A 194 4.99 -20.27 -0.89
N SER A 195 4.25 -19.84 0.13
CA SER A 195 2.85 -19.41 -0.02
C SER A 195 2.40 -18.46 1.08
N VAL A 196 1.34 -17.71 0.81
CA VAL A 196 0.72 -16.75 1.75
C VAL A 196 -0.80 -16.92 1.74
N SER A 197 -1.40 -16.90 2.92
CA SER A 197 -2.85 -16.86 3.08
C SER A 197 -3.27 -15.78 4.07
N MET A 198 -4.40 -15.13 3.81
CA MET A 198 -5.04 -14.28 4.81
C MET A 198 -5.53 -15.12 6.00
N GLY A 199 -5.48 -14.53 7.20
CA GLY A 199 -5.78 -15.18 8.48
C GLY A 199 -4.53 -15.64 9.24
N CYS A 200 -4.72 -16.00 10.52
CA CYS A 200 -3.69 -16.65 11.35
C CYS A 200 -4.02 -18.11 11.57
N ASN A 201 -3.33 -18.97 10.84
CA ASN A 201 -3.42 -20.43 10.97
C ASN A 201 -2.13 -21.05 11.53
N SER A 202 -1.14 -20.25 11.90
CA SER A 202 0.11 -20.69 12.54
C SER A 202 0.10 -20.48 14.05
N THR A 203 0.80 -21.36 14.77
CA THR A 203 1.10 -21.22 16.20
C THR A 203 2.25 -20.25 16.49
N THR A 204 3.13 -20.00 15.52
CA THR A 204 4.20 -19.01 15.61
C THR A 204 3.63 -17.66 15.22
N VAL A 205 3.65 -16.70 16.15
CA VAL A 205 3.03 -15.39 15.93
C VAL A 205 4.10 -14.31 16.02
N MET A 206 4.21 -13.53 14.95
CA MET A 206 4.96 -12.29 14.90
C MET A 206 3.98 -11.14 15.10
N ARG A 207 4.26 -10.32 16.11
CA ARG A 207 3.52 -9.10 16.41
C ARG A 207 4.35 -7.89 16.01
N LEU A 208 3.62 -6.87 15.67
CA LEU A 208 4.03 -5.65 15.04
C LEU A 208 3.69 -4.47 15.93
#